data_AF-A0A9E5KC16-F1
#
_entry.id   AF-A0A9E5KC16-F1
#
_cell.length_a   1.000
_cell.length_b   1.000
_cell.length_c   1.000
_cell.angle_alpha   90.00
_cell.angle_beta   90.00
_cell.angle_gamma   90.00
#
_symmetry.space_group_name_H-M   'P 1'
#
loop_
_entity.id
_entity.type
_entity.pdbx_description
1 polymer ?
#
loop_
_entity_poly.entity_id
_entity_poly.type
_entity_poly.pdbx_seq_one_letter_code
_entity_poly.pdbx_strand_id
1 'polypeptide(L)' 'GQIFVCSPCFKKRGLDESALIPGAQIVGGARLVEFMAEGAASISY' A
#
# COMPACT_ATOMS: atom_id res chain seq x y z
N GLY A 1 -1.88 9.78 -9.02
CA GLY A 1 -2.24 9.32 -7.67
C GLY A 1 -1.24 8.27 -7.24
N GLN A 2 -1.06 8.06 -5.93
CA GLN A 2 -0.19 7.01 -5.41
C GLN A 2 -1.05 5.82 -4.97
N ILE A 3 -0.63 4.59 -5.30
CA ILE A 3 -1.30 3.37 -4.87
C ILE A 3 -0.32 2.60 -3.98
N PHE A 4 -0.70 2.39 -2.74
CA PHE A 4 0.09 1.66 -1.76
C PHE A 4 -0.49 0.28 -1.52
N VAL A 5 0.37 -0.73 -1.60
CA VAL A 5 0.03 -2.13 -1.37
C VAL A 5 0.69 -2.59 -0.08
N CYS A 6 -0.11 -3.13 0.83
CA CYS A 6 0.37 -3.60 2.12
C CYS A 6 1.27 -4.84 1.95
N SER A 7 2.57 -4.69 2.27
CA SER A 7 3.59 -5.74 2.17
C SER A 7 3.20 -7.07 2.84
N PRO A 8 2.78 -7.12 4.12
CA PRO A 8 2.40 -8.39 4.75
C PRO A 8 1.12 -8.99 4.14
N CYS A 9 0.18 -8.18 3.64
CA CYS A 9 -1.01 -8.70 2.96
C CYS A 9 -0.67 -9.32 1.61
N PHE A 10 0.22 -8.68 0.85
CA PHE A 10 0.65 -9.16 -0.47
C PHE A 10 1.36 -10.52 -0.36
N LYS A 11 2.33 -10.61 0.57
CA LYS A 11 3.06 -11.86 0.84
C LYS A 11 2.17 -12.97 1.39
N LYS A 12 1.29 -12.68 2.35
CA LYS A 12 0.37 -13.69 2.92
C LYS A 12 -0.61 -14.26 1.89
N ARG A 13 -0.92 -13.51 0.83
CA ARG A 13 -1.77 -13.95 -0.28
C ARG A 13 -1.00 -14.73 -1.36
N GLY A 14 0.32 -14.92 -1.20
CA GLY A 14 1.13 -15.65 -2.17
C GLY A 14 1.30 -14.92 -3.50
N LEU A 15 1.19 -13.58 -3.49
CA LEU A 15 1.33 -12.76 -4.69
C LEU A 15 2.80 -12.37 -4.89
N ASP A 16 3.23 -12.35 -6.15
CA ASP A 16 4.54 -11.88 -6.57
C ASP A 16 4.43 -10.58 -7.39
N GLU A 17 5.57 -9.97 -7.72
CA GLU A 17 5.61 -8.67 -8.41
C GLU A 17 4.91 -8.66 -9.78
N SER A 18 4.70 -9.82 -10.43
CA SER A 18 3.94 -9.89 -11.69
C SER A 18 2.44 -9.66 -11.48
N ALA A 19 1.93 -9.87 -10.27
CA ALA A 19 0.55 -9.57 -9.90
C ALA A 19 0.34 -8.10 -9.49
N LEU A 20 1.40 -7.29 -9.50
CA LEU A 20 1.33 -5.87 -9.16
C LEU A 20 0.97 -5.05 -10.40
N ILE A 21 -0.06 -4.21 -10.28
CA ILE A 21 -0.44 -3.30 -11.35
C ILE A 21 0.62 -2.20 -11.55
N PRO A 22 0.78 -1.67 -12.77
CA PRO A 22 1.68 -0.55 -13.01
C PRO A 22 1.35 0.66 -12.13
N GLY A 23 2.37 1.24 -11.49
CA GLY A 23 2.24 2.42 -10.63
C GLY A 23 1.80 2.15 -9.18
N ALA A 24 1.54 0.88 -8.83
CA ALA A 24 1.38 0.48 -7.43
C ALA A 24 2.74 0.22 -6.79
N GLN A 25 2.89 0.62 -5.52
CA GLN A 25 4.10 0.42 -4.75
C GLN A 25 3.80 -0.42 -3.52
N ILE A 26 4.59 -1.47 -3.30
CA ILE A 26 4.53 -2.25 -2.06
C ILE A 26 5.19 -1.43 -0.95
N VAL A 27 4.46 -1.18 0.15
CA VAL A 27 4.93 -0.42 1.30
C VAL A 27 4.67 -1.16 2.61
N GLY A 28 5.46 -0.81 3.63
CA GLY A 28 5.21 -1.21 5.01
C GLY A 28 4.23 -0.28 5.73
N GLY A 29 3.76 -0.71 6.90
CA GLY A 29 2.81 0.05 7.71
C GLY A 29 3.32 1.45 8.12
N ALA A 30 4.60 1.59 8.44
CA ALA A 30 5.20 2.88 8.82
C ALA A 30 5.03 3.94 7.72
N ARG A 31 5.24 3.59 6.45
CA ARG A 31 5.11 4.53 5.34
C ARG A 31 3.67 4.99 5.12
N LEU A 32 2.70 4.10 5.35
CA LEU A 32 1.28 4.47 5.31
C LEU A 32 0.95 5.46 6.44
N VAL A 33 1.47 5.24 7.65
CA VAL A 33 1.27 6.15 8.79
C VAL A 33 1.86 7.53 8.50
N GLU A 34 3.09 7.59 7.96
CA GLU A 34 3.72 8.85 7.53
C GLU A 34 2.84 9.61 6.52
N PHE A 35 2.31 8.91 5.51
CA PHE A 35 1.44 9.51 4.51
C PHE A 35 0.13 10.04 5.12
N MET A 36 -0.48 9.29 6.03
CA MET A 36 -1.70 9.74 6.71
C MET A 36 -1.44 10.94 7.64
N ALA A 37 -0.24 11.02 8.23
CA ALA A 37 0.16 12.12 9.12
C ALA A 37 0.27 13.47 8.39
N GLU A 38 0.33 13.50 7.06
CA GLU A 38 0.28 14.73 6.25
C GLU A 38 -1.11 15.40 6.25
N GLY A 39 -2.08 14.87 7.01
CA GLY A 39 -3.42 15.46 7.15
C GLY A 39 -4.42 14.97 6.09
N ALA A 40 -4.18 13.79 5.51
CA ALA A 40 -5.04 13.22 4.50
C ALA A 40 -6.44 12.88 5.07
N ALA A 41 -7.50 13.44 4.46
CA ALA A 41 -8.85 12.95 4.69
C ALA A 41 -8.95 11.48 4.23
N SER A 42 -9.49 10.60 5.07
CA SER A 42 -9.53 9.17 4.81
C SER A 42 -10.96 8.67 4.68
N ILE A 43 -11.16 7.75 3.74
CA ILE A 43 -12.39 6.99 3.54
C ILE A 43 -11.96 5.53 3.47
N SER A 44 -12.57 4.68 4.30
CA SER A 44 -12.29 3.26 4.37
C SER A 44 -13.48 2.46 3.83
N TYR A 45 -13.18 1.42 3.05
CA TYR A 45 -14.14 0.51 2.43
C TYR A 45 -13.65 -0.93 2.58
#